data_AF-A0A838YZC4-F1
#
_entry.id   AF-A0A838YZC4-F1
#
_cell.length_a   1.000
_cell.length_b   1.000
_cell.length_c   1.000
_cell.angle_alpha   90.00
_cell.angle_beta   90.00
_cell.angle_gamma   90.00
#
_symmetry.space_group_name_H-M   'P 1'
#
loop_
_entity.id
_entity.type
_entity.pdbx_description
1 polymer ?
#
loop_
_entity_poly.entity_id
_entity_poly.type
_entity_poly.pdbx_seq_one_letter_code
_entity_poly.pdbx_strand_id
1 'polypeptide(L)'
;MTAKINNSYLLLVRNILISIGTGSLIAYTNFHVKNGYLAMTIIALSSFLIGFLEPRRGWILALTQAAIAISFYYIKPIKPVDEDLAMFTSHVAVGQSLVFSFVAGALRRLYQKK
;
A
#
# COMPACT_ATOMS: atom_id res chain seq x y z
N MET A 1 16.87 -1.91 -23.25
CA MET A 1 16.51 -3.33 -23.44
C MET A 1 15.71 -3.81 -22.23
N THR A 2 14.38 -3.70 -22.27
CA THR A 2 13.51 -4.21 -21.21
C THR A 2 13.23 -5.69 -21.47
N ALA A 3 13.78 -6.56 -20.63
CA ALA A 3 13.42 -7.97 -20.62
C ALA A 3 11.90 -8.08 -20.44
N LYS A 4 11.21 -8.46 -21.52
CA LYS A 4 9.76 -8.70 -21.51
C LYS A 4 9.54 -9.97 -20.69
N ILE A 5 9.35 -9.82 -19.38
CA ILE A 5 8.97 -10.95 -18.51
C ILE A 5 7.59 -11.39 -18.97
N ASN A 6 7.56 -12.45 -19.79
CA ASN A 6 6.35 -12.92 -20.49
C ASN A 6 5.45 -13.78 -19.58
N ASN A 7 5.84 -13.98 -18.31
CA ASN A 7 5.10 -14.78 -17.36
C ASN A 7 4.35 -13.87 -16.37
N SER A 8 3.04 -13.74 -16.58
CA SER A 8 2.14 -12.91 -15.75
C SER A 8 2.15 -13.31 -14.26
N TYR A 9 2.43 -14.58 -13.95
CA TYR A 9 2.53 -15.04 -12.56
C TYR A 9 3.78 -14.49 -11.86
N LEU A 10 4.90 -14.41 -12.58
CA LEU A 10 6.17 -13.93 -12.04
C LEU A 10 6.13 -12.42 -11.75
N LEU A 11 5.43 -11.66 -12.61
CA LEU A 11 5.13 -10.25 -12.36
C LEU A 11 4.25 -10.06 -11.11
N LEU A 12 3.23 -10.91 -10.95
CA LEU A 12 2.33 -10.83 -9.80
C LEU A 12 3.05 -11.16 -8.49
N VAL A 13 3.89 -12.20 -8.46
CA VAL A 13 4.72 -12.55 -7.29
C VAL A 13 5.65 -11.39 -6.91
N ARG A 14 6.34 -10.79 -7.87
CA ARG A 14 7.17 -9.60 -7.63
C ARG A 14 6.34 -8.46 -7.03
N ASN A 15 5.16 -8.21 -7.56
CA ASN A 15 4.31 -7.12 -7.11
C ASN A 15 3.72 -7.38 -5.71
N ILE A 16 3.46 -8.64 -5.35
CA ILE A 16 3.12 -9.04 -3.97
C ILE A 16 4.29 -8.74 -3.03
N LEU A 17 5.53 -9.08 -3.39
CA LEU A 17 6.69 -8.79 -2.54
C LEU A 17 6.86 -7.27 -2.31
N ILE A 18 6.66 -6.46 -3.35
CA ILE A 18 6.64 -4.99 -3.24
C ILE A 18 5.50 -4.53 -2.33
N SER A 19 4.32 -5.14 -2.45
CA SER A 19 3.18 -4.86 -1.61
C SER A 19 3.41 -5.19 -0.14
N ILE A 20 4.13 -6.27 0.15
CA ILE A 20 4.52 -6.62 1.51
C ILE A 20 5.50 -5.59 2.05
N GLY A 21 6.55 -5.25 1.30
CA GLY A 21 7.55 -4.27 1.73
C GLY A 21 6.94 -2.89 2.00
N THR A 22 6.06 -2.41 1.13
CA THR A 22 5.35 -1.14 1.31
C THR A 22 4.28 -1.20 2.41
N GLY A 23 3.60 -2.33 2.60
CA GLY A 23 2.68 -2.54 3.72
C GLY A 23 3.40 -2.49 5.07
N SER A 24 4.58 -3.11 5.16
CA SER A 24 5.44 -3.03 6.34
C SER A 24 5.96 -1.61 6.58
N LEU A 25 6.29 -0.87 5.52
CA LEU A 25 6.68 0.54 5.63
C LEU A 25 5.53 1.39 6.19
N ILE A 26 4.31 1.22 5.67
CA ILE A 26 3.11 1.89 6.19
C ILE A 26 2.94 1.59 7.68
N ALA A 27 2.96 0.31 8.05
CA ALA A 27 2.80 -0.12 9.43
C ALA A 27 3.85 0.49 10.37
N TYR A 28 5.11 0.48 9.94
CA TYR A 28 6.21 1.11 10.68
C TYR A 28 5.98 2.61 10.87
N THR A 29 5.56 3.31 9.82
CA THR A 29 5.35 4.76 9.85
C THR A 29 4.16 5.16 10.72
N ASN A 30 3.08 4.36 10.74
CA ASN A 30 1.93 4.58 11.62
C ASN A 30 2.32 4.55 13.11
N PHE A 31 3.35 3.79 13.46
CA PHE A 31 3.81 3.64 14.84
C PHE A 31 4.90 4.63 15.26
N HIS A 32 5.67 5.20 14.31
CA HIS A 32 6.83 6.05 14.61
C HIS A 32 6.60 7.55 14.40
N VAL A 33 5.55 7.93 13.66
CA VAL A 33 5.33 9.31 13.25
C VAL A 33 4.38 10.00 14.22
N LYS A 34 4.72 11.23 14.65
CA LYS A 34 3.88 12.06 15.52
C LYS A 34 2.79 12.84 14.78
N ASN A 35 2.92 12.98 13.47
CA ASN A 35 2.03 13.78 12.63
C ASN A 35 1.18 12.88 11.72
N GLY A 36 -0.14 12.89 11.90
CA GLY A 36 -1.06 12.06 11.11
C GLY A 36 -1.00 12.30 9.59
N TYR A 37 -0.79 13.55 9.16
CA TYR A 37 -0.71 13.90 7.74
C TYR A 37 0.44 13.17 7.02
N LEU A 38 1.58 12.99 7.70
CA LEU A 38 2.74 12.29 7.13
C LEU A 38 2.44 10.81 6.94
N ALA A 39 1.85 10.15 7.94
CA ALA A 39 1.45 8.75 7.84
C ALA A 39 0.44 8.55 6.68
N MET A 40 -0.60 9.39 6.61
CA MET A 40 -1.60 9.35 5.53
C MET A 40 -1.00 9.61 4.14
N THR A 41 0.01 10.49 4.05
CA THR A 41 0.72 10.76 2.78
C THR A 41 1.52 9.54 2.34
N ILE A 42 2.20 8.86 3.27
CA ILE A 42 2.97 7.64 2.97
C ILE A 42 2.04 6.51 2.54
N ILE A 43 0.90 6.34 3.22
CA ILE A 43 -0.16 5.40 2.83
C ILE A 43 -0.61 5.68 1.40
N ALA A 44 -0.98 6.93 1.12
CA ALA A 44 -1.48 7.35 -0.19
C ALA A 44 -0.45 7.09 -1.29
N LEU A 45 0.80 7.52 -1.09
CA LEU A 45 1.86 7.37 -2.08
C LEU A 45 2.20 5.89 -2.33
N SER A 46 2.36 5.10 -1.27
CA SER A 46 2.68 3.67 -1.37
C SER A 46 1.60 2.90 -2.12
N SER A 47 0.34 3.21 -1.82
CA SER A 47 -0.81 2.53 -2.42
C SER A 47 -1.05 2.98 -3.87
N PHE A 48 -0.80 4.26 -4.15
CA PHE A 48 -0.83 4.81 -5.51
C PHE A 48 0.22 4.14 -6.40
N LEU A 49 1.48 4.06 -5.94
CA LEU A 49 2.57 3.44 -6.71
C LEU A 49 2.24 1.99 -7.08
N ILE A 50 1.65 1.25 -6.15
CA ILE A 50 1.26 -0.15 -6.37
C ILE A 50 0.08 -0.29 -7.33
N GLY A 51 -0.96 0.53 -7.18
CA GLY A 51 -2.07 0.55 -8.13
C GLY A 51 -1.64 0.93 -9.55
N PHE A 52 -0.64 1.82 -9.67
CA PHE A 52 -0.04 2.19 -10.94
C PHE A 52 0.82 1.06 -11.54
N LEU A 53 1.52 0.30 -10.70
CA LEU A 53 2.37 -0.82 -11.11
C LEU A 53 1.55 -2.00 -11.67
N GLU A 54 0.39 -2.28 -11.06
CA GLU A 54 -0.50 -3.39 -11.43
C GLU A 54 -1.93 -2.88 -11.70
N PRO A 55 -2.24 -2.37 -12.90
CA PRO A 55 -3.48 -1.62 -13.12
C PRO A 55 -4.75 -2.47 -13.09
N ARG A 56 -4.66 -3.79 -13.31
CA ARG A 56 -5.83 -4.70 -13.31
C ARG A 56 -6.03 -5.40 -11.97
N ARG A 57 -4.95 -5.66 -11.24
CA ARG A 57 -4.96 -6.45 -9.99
C ARG A 57 -4.43 -5.67 -8.78
N GLY A 58 -4.21 -4.36 -8.91
CA GLY A 58 -3.68 -3.50 -7.83
C GLY A 58 -4.56 -3.46 -6.59
N TRP A 59 -5.85 -3.78 -6.70
CA TRP A 59 -6.74 -3.94 -5.55
C TRP A 59 -6.32 -5.09 -4.63
N ILE A 60 -5.78 -6.19 -5.17
CA ILE A 60 -5.26 -7.32 -4.38
C ILE A 60 -4.04 -6.88 -3.56
N LEU A 61 -3.19 -6.07 -4.18
CA LEU A 61 -1.99 -5.53 -3.54
C LEU A 61 -2.39 -4.51 -2.46
N ALA A 62 -3.35 -3.64 -2.73
CA ALA A 62 -3.90 -2.73 -1.73
C ALA A 62 -4.52 -3.47 -0.53
N LEU A 63 -5.24 -4.57 -0.76
CA LEU A 63 -5.74 -5.42 0.32
C LEU A 63 -4.61 -6.05 1.13
N THR A 64 -3.52 -6.47 0.47
CA THR A 64 -2.32 -6.97 1.17
C THR A 64 -1.71 -5.88 2.06
N GLN A 65 -1.56 -4.66 1.56
CA GLN A 65 -1.05 -3.52 2.35
C GLN A 65 -1.96 -3.21 3.55
N ALA A 66 -3.27 -3.14 3.30
CA ALA A 66 -4.28 -2.89 4.32
C ALA A 66 -4.25 -3.98 5.41
N ALA A 67 -4.18 -5.25 5.01
CA ALA A 67 -4.11 -6.39 5.91
C ALA A 67 -2.85 -6.33 6.78
N ILE A 68 -1.69 -5.98 6.21
CA ILE A 68 -0.45 -5.82 6.97
C ILE A 68 -0.57 -4.67 7.97
N ALA A 69 -1.03 -3.49 7.52
CA ALA A 69 -1.16 -2.31 8.36
C ALA A 69 -2.09 -2.56 9.56
N ILE A 70 -3.25 -3.16 9.32
CA ILE A 70 -4.22 -3.44 10.38
C ILE A 70 -3.77 -4.60 11.29
N SER A 71 -3.18 -5.65 10.73
CA SER A 71 -2.65 -6.77 11.54
C SER A 71 -1.53 -6.30 12.44
N PHE A 72 -0.64 -5.43 11.94
CA PHE A 72 0.43 -4.86 12.75
C PHE A 72 -0.12 -4.04 13.93
N TYR A 73 -1.23 -3.32 13.72
CA TYR A 73 -1.92 -2.62 14.80
C TYR A 73 -2.49 -3.56 15.86
N TYR A 74 -3.09 -4.68 15.49
CA TYR A 74 -3.66 -5.63 16.47
C TYR A 74 -2.60 -6.48 17.17
N ILE A 75 -1.51 -6.83 16.48
CA ILE A 75 -0.40 -7.60 17.07
C ILE A 75 0.45 -6.72 18.01
N LYS A 76 0.50 -5.40 17.76
CA LYS A 76 1.33 -4.42 18.50
C LYS A 76 2.75 -4.93 18.78
N PRO A 77 3.51 -5.38 17.75
CA PRO A 77 4.87 -5.89 17.96
C PRO A 77 5.84 -4.81 18.45
N ILE A 78 5.49 -3.53 18.29
CA ILE A 78 6.26 -2.36 18.73
C ILE A 78 5.29 -1.42 19.45
N LYS A 79 5.77 -0.73 20.50
CA LYS A 79 4.99 0.29 21.19
C LYS A 79 4.85 1.54 20.29
N PRO A 80 3.63 2.02 19.99
CA PRO A 80 3.47 3.22 19.20
C PRO A 80 3.91 4.45 19.99
N VAL A 81 4.36 5.49 19.26
CA VAL A 81 4.66 6.80 19.84
C VAL A 81 3.39 7.47 20.38
N ASP A 82 2.27 7.27 19.69
CA ASP A 82 0.94 7.75 20.05
C ASP A 82 -0.08 6.67 19.67
N GLU A 83 -0.80 6.15 20.67
CA GLU A 83 -1.72 5.03 20.52
C GLU A 83 -2.96 5.39 19.70
N ASP A 84 -3.51 6.58 19.92
CA ASP A 84 -4.71 7.06 19.24
C ASP A 84 -4.39 7.33 17.76
N LEU A 85 -3.21 7.89 17.50
CA LEU A 85 -2.76 8.12 16.14
C LEU A 85 -2.45 6.81 15.40
N ALA A 86 -1.79 5.86 16.04
CA ALA A 86 -1.52 4.55 15.45
C ALA A 86 -2.81 3.79 15.13
N MET A 87 -3.82 3.89 16.01
CA MET A 87 -5.15 3.35 15.77
C MET A 87 -5.80 4.01 14.55
N PHE A 88 -5.89 5.33 14.54
CA PHE A 88 -6.50 6.09 13.45
C PHE A 88 -5.83 5.79 12.11
N THR A 89 -4.51 5.93 12.03
CA THR A 89 -3.75 5.75 10.78
C THR A 89 -3.82 4.34 10.25
N SER A 90 -3.85 3.31 11.12
CA SER A 90 -3.95 1.91 10.69
C SER A 90 -5.34 1.54 10.17
N HIS A 91 -6.41 2.12 10.72
CA HIS A 91 -7.77 1.94 10.19
C HIS A 91 -7.99 2.72 8.89
N VAL A 92 -7.52 3.97 8.85
CA VAL A 92 -7.58 4.81 7.65
C VAL A 92 -6.75 4.21 6.51
N ALA A 93 -5.65 3.51 6.81
CA ALA A 93 -4.84 2.81 5.81
C ALA A 93 -5.67 1.83 4.97
N VAL A 94 -6.67 1.15 5.55
CA VAL A 94 -7.52 0.22 4.81
C VAL A 94 -8.28 0.93 3.69
N GLY A 95 -8.95 2.03 4.02
CA GLY A 95 -9.71 2.81 3.05
C GLY A 95 -8.83 3.52 2.05
N GLN A 96 -7.80 4.24 2.53
CA GLN A 96 -6.88 4.97 1.65
C GLN A 96 -6.13 4.04 0.70
N SER A 97 -5.66 2.86 1.14
CA SER A 97 -4.94 1.95 0.26
C SER A 97 -5.78 1.50 -0.92
N LEU A 98 -7.05 1.19 -0.70
CA LEU A 98 -7.97 0.84 -1.77
C LEU A 98 -8.20 2.03 -2.71
N VAL A 99 -8.57 3.19 -2.17
CA VAL A 99 -8.89 4.39 -2.97
C VAL A 99 -7.71 4.78 -3.87
N PHE A 100 -6.52 4.94 -3.31
CA PHE A 100 -5.35 5.38 -4.08
C PHE A 100 -4.88 4.31 -5.08
N SER A 101 -5.00 3.03 -4.74
CA SER A 101 -4.70 1.96 -5.69
C SER A 101 -5.68 1.94 -6.87
N PHE A 102 -6.99 2.09 -6.62
CA PHE A 102 -7.99 2.16 -7.69
C PHE A 102 -7.79 3.37 -8.61
N VAL A 103 -7.55 4.55 -8.01
CA VAL A 103 -7.28 5.78 -8.77
C VAL A 103 -6.04 5.62 -9.65
N ALA A 104 -4.95 5.12 -9.08
CA ALA A 104 -3.70 4.92 -9.83
C ALA A 104 -3.85 3.88 -10.95
N GLY A 105 -4.56 2.78 -10.68
CA GLY A 105 -4.84 1.75 -11.67
C GLY A 105 -5.72 2.28 -12.80
N ALA A 106 -6.75 3.08 -12.50
CA ALA A 106 -7.57 3.75 -13.50
C ALA A 106 -6.74 4.70 -14.37
N LEU A 107 -5.90 5.52 -13.74
CA LEU A 107 -5.01 6.45 -14.42
C LEU A 107 -4.05 5.73 -15.38
N ARG A 108 -3.41 4.64 -14.94
CA ARG A 108 -2.50 3.86 -15.79
C ARG A 108 -3.22 3.23 -16.98
N ARG A 109 -4.45 2.73 -16.80
CA ARG A 109 -5.26 2.18 -17.91
C ARG A 109 -5.63 3.26 -18.93
N LEU A 110 -5.92 4.48 -18.49
CA LEU A 110 -6.17 5.60 -19.40
C LEU A 110 -4.91 5.99 -20.17
N TYR A 111 -3.75 6.01 -19.51
CA TYR A 111 -2.47 6.31 -20.15
C TYR A 111 -2.06 5.28 -21.21
N GLN A 112 -2.38 4.00 -20.99
CA GLN A 112 -2.09 2.91 -21.95
C GLN A 112 -3.08 2.80 -23.12
N LYS A 113 -4.24 3.47 -23.02
CA LYS A 113 -5.25 3.53 -24.09
C LYS A 113 -4.95 4.63 -25.12
N LYS A 114 -4.08 5.57 -24.78
CA LYS A 114 -3.50 6.56 -25.70
C LYS A 114 -2.27 5.96 -26.39
#